data_AF-C5A383-F1
#
_entry.id   AF-C5A383-F1
#
_cell.length_a   1.000
_cell.length_b   1.000
_cell.length_c   1.000
_cell.angle_alpha   90.00
_cell.angle_beta   90.00
_cell.angle_gamma   90.00
#
_symmetry.space_group_name_H-M   'P 1'
#
loop_
_entity.id
_entity.type
_entity.pdbx_description
1 polymer ?
#
loop_
_entity_poly.entity_id
_entity_poly.type
_entity_poly.pdbx_seq_one_letter_code
_entity_poly.pdbx_strand_id
1 'polypeptide(L)'
;MERLPRLYVETSFEECFAGEKAVEDCVVIMDNVEVWLGKGEALPGFIDVERSKFLRREVYDRFYLYVDRVESRMLADAILVLPDGRTRIYLRKGDELLLLPVEGFTKTLIANVGNRVRTGDAFAAVTTRKGEVHYLKPPKSGTVVFIDEITNRPHYVYYILPEE
;
A
#
# COMPACT_ATOMS: atom_id res chain seq x y z
N MET A 1 13.38 10.80 -10.66
CA MET A 1 12.91 9.94 -9.55
C MET A 1 11.40 10.00 -9.55
N GLU A 2 10.73 8.90 -9.85
CA GLU A 2 9.30 8.79 -9.55
C GLU A 2 9.13 8.95 -8.03
N ARG A 3 8.16 9.75 -7.61
CA ARG A 3 7.87 9.90 -6.18
C ARG A 3 7.20 8.61 -5.71
N LEU A 4 7.62 8.09 -4.56
CA LEU A 4 6.94 6.95 -3.95
C LEU A 4 5.56 7.38 -3.41
N PRO A 5 4.59 6.47 -3.36
CA PRO A 5 3.33 6.70 -2.65
C PRO A 5 3.58 7.07 -1.19
N ARG A 6 2.63 7.78 -0.58
CA ARG A 6 2.59 7.98 0.87
C ARG A 6 1.69 6.92 1.48
N LEU A 7 2.19 6.22 2.48
CA LEU A 7 1.46 5.22 3.24
C LEU A 7 0.98 5.83 4.55
N TYR A 8 -0.28 5.62 4.88
CA TYR A 8 -0.86 5.91 6.19
C TYR A 8 -1.45 4.62 6.74
N VAL A 9 -1.12 4.24 7.97
CA VAL A 9 -1.57 2.98 8.58
C VAL A 9 -2.24 3.23 9.90
N GLU A 10 -3.30 2.47 10.18
CA GLU A 10 -4.03 2.47 11.43
C GLU A 10 -3.11 2.35 12.65
N THR A 11 -3.33 3.24 13.61
CA THR A 11 -2.60 3.31 14.87
C THR A 11 -3.50 3.86 16.00
N SER A 12 -2.96 3.98 17.20
CA SER A 12 -3.60 4.63 18.34
C SER A 12 -3.50 6.16 18.29
N PHE A 13 -4.34 6.82 19.09
CA PHE A 13 -4.32 8.27 19.22
C PHE A 13 -2.96 8.79 19.69
N GLU A 14 -2.35 8.12 20.67
CA GLU A 14 -1.09 8.52 21.32
C GLU A 14 0.11 8.45 20.37
N GLU A 15 0.05 7.57 19.37
CA GLU A 15 1.07 7.52 18.32
C GLU A 15 0.91 8.65 17.30
N CYS A 16 -0.31 9.13 17.07
CA CYS A 16 -0.57 10.23 16.14
C CYS A 16 -0.46 11.61 16.80
N PHE A 17 -0.71 11.72 18.10
CA PHE A 17 -0.81 13.00 18.82
C PHE A 17 0.00 13.03 20.11
N ALA A 18 0.70 14.14 20.32
CA ALA A 18 1.30 14.50 21.61
C ALA A 18 0.51 15.67 22.20
N GLY A 19 -0.42 15.35 23.10
CA GLY A 19 -1.43 16.30 23.58
C GLY A 19 -2.43 16.62 22.47
N GLU A 20 -2.57 17.89 22.09
CA GLU A 20 -3.52 18.30 21.05
C GLU A 20 -2.92 18.35 19.64
N LYS A 21 -1.61 18.13 19.49
CA LYS A 21 -0.90 18.33 18.23
C LYS A 21 -0.42 17.03 17.61
N ALA A 22 -0.58 16.92 16.30
CA ALA A 22 -0.10 15.78 15.54
C ALA A 22 1.44 15.71 15.59
N VAL A 23 2.01 14.55 15.91
CA VAL A 23 3.48 14.35 15.96
C VAL A 23 4.10 14.20 14.58
N GLU A 24 3.30 13.74 13.62
CA GLU A 24 3.60 13.60 12.21
C GLU A 24 2.33 13.74 11.38
N ASP A 25 2.39 13.49 10.07
CA ASP A 25 1.20 13.58 9.23
C ASP A 25 0.24 12.44 9.60
N CYS A 26 -1.01 12.79 9.92
CA CYS A 26 -2.03 11.85 10.36
C CYS A 26 -3.32 12.03 9.56
N VAL A 27 -4.08 10.95 9.42
CA VAL A 27 -5.45 10.95 8.90
C VAL A 27 -6.36 10.50 10.02
N VAL A 28 -7.41 11.27 10.27
CA VAL A 28 -8.44 10.94 11.25
C VAL A 28 -9.73 10.66 10.50
N ILE A 29 -10.32 9.50 10.74
CA ILE A 29 -11.57 9.07 10.12
C ILE A 29 -12.61 8.91 11.22
N MET A 30 -13.68 9.71 11.14
CA MET A 30 -14.82 9.64 12.05
C MET A 30 -16.10 9.57 11.21
N ASP A 31 -16.78 8.43 11.24
CA ASP A 31 -17.93 8.14 10.38
C ASP A 31 -17.61 8.40 8.88
N ASN A 32 -18.17 9.46 8.29
CA ASN A 32 -17.95 9.86 6.89
C ASN A 32 -16.98 11.05 6.73
N VAL A 33 -16.36 11.50 7.82
CA VAL A 33 -15.46 12.65 7.84
C VAL A 33 -14.01 12.17 7.85
N GLU A 34 -13.22 12.65 6.90
CA GLU A 34 -11.77 12.48 6.88
C GLU A 34 -11.07 13.82 7.13
N VAL A 35 -10.22 13.87 8.14
CA VAL A 35 -9.36 15.03 8.44
C VAL A 35 -7.92 14.65 8.20
N TRP A 36 -7.26 15.39 7.33
CA TRP A 36 -5.84 15.22 6.99
C TRP A 36 -5.05 16.29 7.73
N LEU A 37 -4.23 15.87 8.68
CA LEU A 37 -3.47 16.75 9.54
C LEU A 37 -1.99 16.61 9.23
N GLY A 38 -1.34 17.75 9.01
CA GLY A 38 0.10 17.84 8.96
C GLY A 38 0.72 17.80 10.35
N LYS A 39 2.01 17.49 10.41
CA LYS A 39 2.78 17.60 11.66
C LYS A 39 2.59 18.97 12.33
N GLY A 40 2.22 18.95 13.61
CA GLY A 40 2.02 20.13 14.45
C GLY A 40 0.64 20.77 14.37
N GLU A 41 -0.24 20.31 13.46
CA GLU A 41 -1.62 20.75 13.40
C GLU A 41 -2.42 20.17 14.57
N ALA A 42 -3.42 20.93 15.02
CA ALA A 42 -4.25 20.56 16.15
C ALA A 42 -5.43 19.69 15.69
N LEU A 43 -5.83 18.72 16.53
CA LEU A 43 -7.05 17.96 16.30
C LEU A 43 -8.27 18.89 16.36
N PRO A 44 -9.16 18.91 15.33
CA PRO A 44 -10.35 19.74 15.38
C PRO A 44 -11.28 19.32 16.53
N GLY A 45 -11.80 20.29 17.28
CA GLY A 45 -12.60 20.02 18.49
C GLY A 45 -13.95 19.31 18.28
N PHE A 46 -14.37 19.10 17.03
CA PHE A 46 -15.57 18.29 16.72
C PHE A 46 -15.25 16.79 16.60
N ILE A 47 -13.97 16.40 16.62
CA ILE A 47 -13.57 15.00 16.55
C ILE A 47 -13.71 14.34 17.92
N ASP A 48 -14.45 13.24 17.95
CA ASP A 48 -14.56 12.34 19.10
C ASP A 48 -13.47 11.27 18.99
N VAL A 49 -12.50 11.30 19.92
CA VAL A 49 -11.34 10.39 19.92
C VAL A 49 -11.77 8.93 20.07
N GLU A 50 -12.80 8.63 20.85
CA GLU A 50 -13.23 7.26 21.12
C GLU A 50 -13.94 6.62 19.92
N ARG A 51 -14.54 7.45 19.06
CA ARG A 51 -15.26 7.02 17.85
C ARG A 51 -14.43 7.13 16.58
N SER A 52 -13.20 7.62 16.68
CA SER A 52 -12.34 7.90 15.53
C SER A 52 -11.31 6.81 15.30
N LYS A 53 -10.99 6.60 14.02
CA LYS A 53 -9.82 5.83 13.59
C LYS A 53 -8.70 6.78 13.24
N PHE A 54 -7.49 6.47 13.68
CA PHE A 54 -6.30 7.26 13.44
C PHE A 54 -5.36 6.47 12.52
N LEU A 55 -4.83 7.13 11.49
CA LEU A 55 -3.82 6.56 10.62
C LEU A 55 -2.60 7.48 10.58
N ARG A 56 -1.44 6.93 10.89
CA ARG A 56 -0.16 7.65 10.95
C ARG A 56 0.62 7.44 9.66
N ARG A 57 1.32 8.47 9.20
CA ARG A 57 2.21 8.35 8.05
C ARG A 57 3.33 7.36 8.37
N GLU A 58 3.55 6.44 7.45
CA GLU A 58 4.58 5.40 7.56
C GLU A 58 5.51 5.39 6.35
N VAL A 59 6.64 4.71 6.52
CA VAL A 59 7.58 4.50 5.41
C VAL A 59 6.96 3.51 4.44
N TYR A 60 6.73 3.96 3.20
CA TYR A 60 6.09 3.13 2.16
C TYR A 60 6.79 1.78 1.95
N ASP A 61 8.12 1.74 1.94
CA ASP A 61 8.89 0.50 1.79
C ASP A 61 8.66 -0.52 2.90
N ARG A 62 8.01 -0.14 4.01
CA ARG A 62 7.62 -1.03 5.12
C ARG A 62 6.19 -1.55 4.99
N PHE A 63 5.48 -1.31 3.89
CA PHE A 63 4.10 -1.78 3.67
C PHE A 63 3.94 -3.27 3.98
N TYR A 64 4.94 -4.08 3.64
CA TYR A 64 4.92 -5.51 3.86
C TYR A 64 4.78 -5.95 5.33
N LEU A 65 5.06 -5.06 6.30
CA LEU A 65 4.86 -5.34 7.72
C LEU A 65 3.38 -5.39 8.11
N TYR A 66 2.50 -4.82 7.28
CA TYR A 66 1.06 -4.73 7.51
C TYR A 66 0.26 -5.74 6.70
N VAL A 67 0.93 -6.75 6.14
CA VAL A 67 0.32 -7.83 5.37
C VAL A 67 0.69 -9.17 5.99
N ASP A 68 -0.31 -10.00 6.27
CA ASP A 68 -0.12 -11.42 6.54
C ASP A 68 0.26 -12.09 5.23
N ARG A 69 1.53 -12.51 5.10
CA ARG A 69 2.03 -13.17 3.89
C ARG A 69 1.61 -14.63 3.76
N VAL A 70 1.10 -15.25 4.83
CA VAL A 70 0.60 -16.63 4.81
C VAL A 70 -0.85 -16.63 4.34
N GLU A 71 -1.70 -15.83 4.97
CA GLU A 71 -3.12 -15.72 4.64
C GLU A 71 -3.38 -14.74 3.48
N SER A 72 -2.35 -13.99 3.06
CA SER A 72 -2.43 -12.97 2.00
C SER A 72 -3.48 -11.89 2.29
N ARG A 73 -3.46 -11.32 3.51
CA ARG A 73 -4.46 -10.36 3.98
C ARG A 73 -3.86 -9.14 4.67
N MET A 74 -4.54 -8.00 4.58
CA MET A 74 -4.19 -6.80 5.33
C MET A 74 -4.39 -7.01 6.84
N LEU A 75 -3.39 -6.64 7.65
CA LEU A 75 -3.41 -6.75 9.11
C LEU A 75 -4.03 -5.52 9.81
N ALA A 76 -4.07 -4.39 9.10
CA ALA A 76 -4.51 -3.08 9.60
C ALA A 76 -5.16 -2.29 8.45
N ASP A 77 -6.02 -1.33 8.78
CA ASP A 77 -6.49 -0.37 7.78
C ASP A 77 -5.30 0.50 7.30
N ALA A 78 -5.25 0.77 6.00
CA ALA A 78 -4.23 1.62 5.41
C ALA A 78 -4.80 2.49 4.28
N ILE A 79 -4.18 3.64 4.07
CA ILE A 79 -4.44 4.52 2.93
C ILE A 79 -3.13 4.75 2.18
N LEU A 80 -3.13 4.41 0.91
CA LEU A 80 -2.06 4.76 -0.02
C LEU A 80 -2.46 5.99 -0.80
N VAL A 81 -1.70 7.07 -0.64
CA VAL A 81 -1.82 8.26 -1.49
C VAL A 81 -0.79 8.17 -2.59
N LEU A 82 -1.24 8.04 -3.84
CA LEU A 82 -0.37 7.89 -4.99
C LEU A 82 0.49 9.15 -5.25
N PRO A 83 1.52 9.06 -6.09
CA PRO A 83 2.46 10.15 -6.34
C PRO A 83 1.84 11.43 -6.92
N ASP A 84 0.66 11.31 -7.52
CA ASP A 84 -0.14 12.44 -8.01
C ASP A 84 -0.75 13.29 -6.88
N GLY A 85 -0.70 12.79 -5.64
CA GLY A 85 -1.20 13.43 -4.42
C GLY A 85 -2.72 13.47 -4.30
N ARG A 86 -3.45 12.93 -5.28
CA ARG A 86 -4.92 13.01 -5.38
C ARG A 86 -5.57 11.64 -5.32
N THR A 87 -4.98 10.66 -5.99
CA THR A 87 -5.52 9.31 -6.03
C THR A 87 -5.19 8.61 -4.72
N ARG A 88 -6.22 8.00 -4.13
CA ARG A 88 -6.14 7.30 -2.85
C ARG A 88 -6.65 5.88 -3.03
N ILE A 89 -5.91 4.92 -2.49
CA ILE A 89 -6.35 3.52 -2.39
C ILE A 89 -6.56 3.22 -0.92
N TYR A 90 -7.78 2.83 -0.58
CA TYR A 90 -8.16 2.44 0.78
C TYR A 90 -8.05 0.93 0.89
N LEU A 91 -7.32 0.47 1.89
CA LEU A 91 -7.12 -0.93 2.22
C LEU A 91 -7.71 -1.14 3.60
N ARG A 92 -8.68 -2.04 3.73
CA ARG A 92 -9.28 -2.39 5.00
C ARG A 92 -8.56 -3.59 5.59
N LYS A 93 -8.50 -3.64 6.92
CA LYS A 93 -8.08 -4.82 7.64
C LYS A 93 -8.92 -6.02 7.20
N GLY A 94 -8.24 -7.10 6.84
CA GLY A 94 -8.86 -8.31 6.32
C GLY A 94 -9.02 -8.36 4.80
N ASP A 95 -8.77 -7.26 4.07
CA ASP A 95 -8.75 -7.28 2.60
C ASP A 95 -7.76 -8.34 2.12
N GLU A 96 -8.22 -9.21 1.21
CA GLU A 96 -7.38 -10.21 0.55
C GLU A 96 -6.53 -9.54 -0.52
N LEU A 97 -5.25 -9.93 -0.58
CA LEU A 97 -4.29 -9.46 -1.57
C LEU A 97 -3.79 -10.65 -2.38
N LEU A 98 -3.48 -10.42 -3.66
CA LEU A 98 -2.71 -11.36 -4.44
C LEU A 98 -1.23 -11.04 -4.25
N LEU A 99 -0.47 -12.00 -3.71
CA LEU A 99 0.99 -11.91 -3.56
C LEU A 99 1.63 -12.71 -4.70
N LEU A 100 2.05 -12.00 -5.75
CA LEU A 100 2.57 -12.61 -6.97
C LEU A 100 4.09 -12.42 -7.06
N PRO A 101 4.89 -13.48 -6.83
CA PRO A 101 6.34 -13.41 -6.94
C PRO A 101 6.78 -13.31 -8.40
N VAL A 102 7.82 -12.50 -8.64
CA VAL A 102 8.49 -12.33 -9.93
C VAL A 102 9.91 -12.86 -9.78
N GLU A 103 10.08 -14.12 -10.15
CA GLU A 103 11.34 -14.85 -10.00
C GLU A 103 11.96 -15.21 -11.35
N GLY A 104 13.28 -15.08 -11.45
CA GLY A 104 14.01 -15.54 -12.63
C GLY A 104 15.41 -14.94 -12.75
N PHE A 105 15.93 -14.85 -13.98
CA PHE A 105 17.27 -14.30 -14.23
C PHE A 105 17.22 -12.78 -14.41
N THR A 106 16.70 -12.30 -15.55
CA THR A 106 16.40 -10.87 -15.78
C THR A 106 14.91 -10.63 -15.60
N LYS A 107 14.53 -9.48 -15.04
CA LYS A 107 13.13 -9.13 -14.74
C LYS A 107 12.82 -7.77 -15.28
N THR A 108 11.62 -7.62 -15.80
CA THR A 108 11.08 -6.35 -16.27
C THR A 108 9.76 -6.12 -15.57
N LEU A 109 9.72 -5.11 -14.72
CA LEU A 109 8.48 -4.63 -14.10
C LEU A 109 7.70 -3.85 -15.16
N ILE A 110 6.46 -4.24 -15.44
CA ILE A 110 5.62 -3.62 -16.47
C ILE A 110 4.59 -2.71 -15.81
N ALA A 111 3.91 -3.22 -14.77
CA ALA A 111 2.95 -2.46 -13.99
C ALA A 111 3.62 -1.82 -12.78
N ASN A 112 3.28 -0.55 -12.53
CA ASN A 112 3.70 0.21 -11.35
C ASN A 112 2.57 0.29 -10.32
N VAL A 113 2.91 0.75 -9.13
CA VAL A 113 1.96 0.97 -8.03
C VAL A 113 0.87 1.94 -8.46
N GLY A 114 -0.38 1.60 -8.14
CA GLY A 114 -1.58 2.33 -8.57
C GLY A 114 -2.06 1.97 -9.97
N ASN A 115 -1.31 1.16 -10.74
CA ASN A 115 -1.83 0.64 -12.00
C ASN A 115 -2.85 -0.46 -11.76
N ARG A 116 -3.93 -0.40 -12.54
CA ARG A 116 -4.89 -1.50 -12.69
C ARG A 116 -4.31 -2.53 -13.65
N VAL A 117 -4.30 -3.80 -13.25
CA VAL A 117 -3.89 -4.93 -14.06
C VAL A 117 -5.09 -5.85 -14.29
N ARG A 118 -5.36 -6.22 -15.55
CA ARG A 118 -6.48 -7.08 -15.90
C ARG A 118 -6.04 -8.53 -16.10
N THR A 119 -6.97 -9.45 -15.91
CA THR A 119 -6.77 -10.86 -16.28
C THR A 119 -6.41 -10.93 -17.77
N GLY A 120 -5.18 -11.33 -18.08
CA GLY A 120 -4.65 -11.40 -19.45
C GLY A 120 -3.53 -10.40 -19.76
N ASP A 121 -3.46 -9.29 -19.04
CA ASP A 121 -2.40 -8.28 -19.18
C ASP A 121 -1.17 -8.69 -18.38
N ALA A 122 0.02 -8.46 -18.94
CA ALA A 122 1.25 -8.78 -18.25
C ALA A 122 1.59 -7.68 -17.23
N PHE A 123 1.79 -8.05 -15.96
CA PHE A 123 2.25 -7.11 -14.93
C PHE A 123 3.78 -7.11 -14.78
N ALA A 124 4.42 -8.19 -15.20
CA ALA A 124 5.88 -8.33 -15.25
C ALA A 124 6.28 -9.31 -16.35
N ALA A 125 7.57 -9.29 -16.71
CA ALA A 125 8.18 -10.28 -17.57
C ALA A 125 9.49 -10.80 -16.96
N VAL A 126 9.79 -12.07 -17.21
CA VAL A 126 11.00 -12.74 -16.77
C VAL A 126 11.71 -13.32 -17.99
N THR A 127 13.00 -13.00 -18.12
CA THR A 127 13.87 -13.59 -19.14
C THR A 127 14.73 -14.67 -18.52
N THR A 128 14.73 -15.88 -19.10
CA THR A 128 15.57 -17.00 -18.67
C THR A 128 17.03 -16.79 -19.07
N ARG A 129 17.94 -17.59 -18.53
CA ARG A 129 19.36 -17.58 -18.96
C ARG A 129 19.55 -17.94 -20.45
N LYS A 130 18.56 -18.59 -21.06
CA LYS A 130 18.57 -18.98 -22.48
C LYS A 130 17.96 -17.90 -23.39
N GLY A 131 17.48 -16.78 -22.82
CA GLY A 131 16.87 -15.68 -23.57
C GLY A 131 15.37 -15.84 -23.82
N GLU A 132 14.72 -16.87 -23.29
CA GLU A 132 13.26 -17.04 -23.38
C GLU A 132 12.54 -16.04 -22.47
N VAL A 133 11.48 -15.40 -22.96
CA VAL A 133 10.71 -14.39 -22.21
C VAL A 133 9.37 -14.97 -21.80
N HIS A 134 9.10 -14.97 -20.49
CA HIS A 134 7.82 -15.37 -19.92
C HIS A 134 7.11 -14.14 -19.35
N TYR A 135 5.89 -13.89 -19.81
CA TYR A 135 5.04 -12.83 -19.29
C TYR A 135 4.21 -13.36 -18.12
N LEU A 136 4.25 -12.65 -17.00
CA LEU A 136 3.46 -12.96 -15.82
C LEU A 136 2.16 -12.16 -15.86
N LYS A 137 1.03 -12.86 -15.71
CA LYS A 137 -0.32 -12.31 -15.78
C LYS A 137 -1.03 -12.57 -14.45
N PRO A 138 -1.85 -11.64 -13.94
CA PRO A 138 -2.50 -11.85 -12.66
C PRO A 138 -3.66 -12.85 -12.84
N PRO A 139 -3.93 -13.71 -11.85
CA PRO A 139 -5.04 -14.66 -11.91
C PRO A 139 -6.41 -13.95 -11.83
N LYS A 140 -6.48 -12.81 -11.16
CA LYS A 140 -7.67 -11.94 -11.08
C LYS A 140 -7.27 -10.51 -11.39
N SER A 141 -8.20 -9.73 -11.95
CA SER A 141 -7.99 -8.29 -12.16
C SER A 141 -7.89 -7.57 -10.81
N GLY A 142 -7.10 -6.51 -10.76
CA GLY A 142 -6.86 -5.78 -9.52
C GLY A 142 -5.99 -4.55 -9.68
N THR A 143 -5.71 -3.87 -8.57
CA THR A 143 -4.82 -2.70 -8.53
C THR A 143 -3.53 -3.05 -7.79
N VAL A 144 -2.38 -2.74 -8.37
CA VAL A 144 -1.08 -2.92 -7.70
C VAL A 144 -0.97 -1.93 -6.55
N VAL A 145 -0.81 -2.42 -5.32
CA VAL A 145 -0.72 -1.58 -4.11
C VAL A 145 0.68 -1.51 -3.53
N PHE A 146 1.50 -2.55 -3.75
CA PHE A 146 2.88 -2.56 -3.32
C PHE A 146 3.73 -3.46 -4.22
N ILE A 147 5.02 -3.12 -4.35
CA ILE A 147 6.03 -3.95 -5.02
C ILE A 147 7.20 -4.05 -4.05
N ASP A 148 7.40 -5.22 -3.47
CA ASP A 148 8.48 -5.51 -2.53
C ASP A 148 9.72 -5.99 -3.27
N GLU A 149 10.91 -5.56 -2.88
CA GLU A 149 12.19 -6.07 -3.38
C GLU A 149 12.88 -6.91 -2.30
N ILE A 150 13.00 -8.21 -2.54
CA ILE A 150 13.61 -9.12 -1.57
C ILE A 150 15.13 -9.03 -1.68
N THR A 151 15.76 -8.53 -0.62
CA THR A 151 17.22 -8.39 -0.50
C THR A 151 17.88 -9.76 -0.45
N ASN A 152 18.38 -10.24 -1.60
CA ASN A 152 19.46 -11.24 -1.79
C ASN A 152 19.61 -11.65 -3.26
N ARG A 153 18.58 -11.41 -4.08
CA ARG A 153 18.55 -11.50 -5.55
C ARG A 153 17.42 -10.56 -6.00
N PRO A 154 17.44 -9.95 -7.21
CA PRO A 154 16.37 -9.04 -7.62
C PRO A 154 15.09 -9.85 -7.87
N HIS A 155 14.39 -10.17 -6.79
CA HIS A 155 13.12 -10.86 -6.73
C HIS A 155 12.13 -9.84 -6.24
N TYR A 156 11.06 -9.68 -7.01
CA TYR A 156 9.99 -8.76 -6.64
C TYR A 156 8.77 -9.55 -6.23
N VAL A 157 7.98 -9.02 -5.31
CA VAL A 157 6.65 -9.54 -5.01
C VAL A 157 5.65 -8.42 -5.24
N TYR A 158 4.73 -8.65 -6.16
CA TYR A 158 3.60 -7.76 -6.37
C TYR A 158 2.52 -8.06 -5.34
N TYR A 159 2.02 -7.02 -4.69
CA TYR A 159 0.84 -7.05 -3.86
C TYR A 159 -0.25 -6.35 -4.65
N ILE A 160 -1.31 -7.09 -5.00
CA ILE A 160 -2.41 -6.59 -5.81
C ILE A 160 -3.69 -6.71 -5.00
N LEU A 161 -4.41 -5.61 -4.84
CA LEU A 161 -5.78 -5.61 -4.33
C LEU A 161 -6.70 -6.08 -5.46
N PRO A 162 -7.28 -7.29 -5.39
CA PRO A 162 -8.20 -7.78 -6.41
C PRO A 162 -9.44 -6.90 -6.50
N GLU A 163 -9.96 -6.71 -7.70
CA GLU A 163 -11.31 -6.19 -7.91
C GLU A 163 -12.33 -7.28 -7.58
N GLU A 164 -13.53 -6.90 -7.14
CA GLU A 164 -14.63 -7.85 -6.95
C GLU A 164 -15.03 -8.55 -8.24
#